data_AF-A0A660E1Q2-F1
#
_entry.id   AF-A0A660E1Q2-F1
#
_cell.length_a   1.000
_cell.length_b   1.000
_cell.length_c   1.000
_cell.angle_alpha   90.00
_cell.angle_beta   90.00
_cell.angle_gamma   90.00
#
_symmetry.space_group_name_H-M   'P 1'
#
loop_
_entity.id
_entity.type
_entity.pdbx_description
1 polymer ?
#
loop_
_entity_poly.entity_id
_entity_poly.type
_entity_poly.pdbx_seq_one_letter_code
_entity_poly.pdbx_strand_id
1 'polypeptide(L)'
;MRRQLLIMMSSPLILSMGVLTAQAATLTITNPAPKQAIPTSYGQNPKTDAYQGIQHQLVDSQQTTYQTSFYLPSYFSTADPHRNIYQGGVIVGQSLYLVESYHDDNTGNLVKLNLAAAKKLKLMTSQRGALASAYRYFDSKTTSGQQHLTTYQTGQAKLAKLKKQLKTNQTTLKKQTTQLKKTHKKATKQRLTKLVAKTKAAKKNLTAQRHTLTKQLKTAVFYKKVQAISTVGPTIQTGHGQALGYDTKHKRLFLYSSHATNPQLQAVNKTKLTTKTTYHATGTKPSVLTFDTSGNAYCGIFKGNNYYIYQGSYQGKTLKFALKLIIKNQMTDQNQGLSYNAHNQRLYLLGDAGWTSLPIKALKQKTLTAADLQNVTIKTTKEFENLTFDSQGYGYLTTLYSPELMKTTRPLP
;
A
#
# COMPACT_ATOMS: atom_id res chain seq x y z
N MET A 1 23.49 76.85 52.34
CA MET A 1 23.56 76.90 50.87
C MET A 1 24.15 75.59 50.36
N ARG A 2 23.48 74.97 49.38
CA ARG A 2 23.94 73.93 48.43
C ARG A 2 24.31 72.52 48.94
N ARG A 3 23.34 71.63 48.68
CA ARG A 3 23.47 70.19 48.37
C ARG A 3 24.58 69.94 47.35
N GLN A 4 25.36 68.87 47.54
CA GLN A 4 25.93 68.11 46.44
C GLN A 4 25.47 66.65 46.55
N LEU A 5 24.74 66.26 45.52
CA LEU A 5 24.14 64.97 45.26
C LEU A 5 25.19 64.15 44.49
N LEU A 6 25.75 63.10 45.11
CA LEU A 6 26.68 62.19 44.43
C LEU A 6 25.85 61.10 43.72
N ILE A 7 25.71 61.25 42.41
CA ILE A 7 25.08 60.25 41.53
C ILE A 7 26.11 59.14 41.28
N MET A 8 25.91 57.97 41.89
CA MET A 8 26.62 56.75 41.48
C MET A 8 25.95 56.20 40.21
N MET A 9 26.65 56.31 39.09
CA MET A 9 26.30 55.60 37.86
C MET A 9 26.74 54.14 37.99
N SER A 10 25.79 53.23 38.23
CA SER A 10 26.00 51.79 38.05
C SER A 10 25.86 51.45 36.56
N SER A 11 26.96 51.17 35.90
CA SER A 11 26.96 50.56 34.56
C SER A 11 26.36 49.15 34.64
N PRO A 12 25.35 48.79 33.83
CA PRO A 12 24.91 47.41 33.74
C PRO A 12 25.97 46.62 32.98
N LEU A 13 26.53 45.62 33.65
CA LEU A 13 27.36 44.59 33.05
C LEU A 13 26.46 43.80 32.08
N ILE A 14 26.57 44.07 30.78
CA ILE A 14 25.90 43.27 29.74
C ILE A 14 26.67 41.94 29.67
N LEU A 15 26.24 40.96 30.47
CA LEU A 15 26.62 39.57 30.26
C LEU A 15 25.93 39.10 28.98
N SER A 16 26.65 39.11 27.87
CA SER A 16 26.25 38.37 26.68
C SER A 16 26.28 36.87 27.01
N MET A 17 25.16 36.34 27.49
CA MET A 17 24.95 34.89 27.53
C MET A 17 24.86 34.39 26.09
N GLY A 18 26.02 34.09 25.51
CA GLY A 18 26.12 33.29 24.31
C GLY A 18 25.41 31.97 24.60
N VAL A 19 24.24 31.78 23.99
CA VAL A 19 23.57 30.48 23.96
C VAL A 19 24.45 29.56 23.12
N LEU A 20 25.37 28.85 23.79
CA LEU A 20 26.05 27.69 23.25
C LEU A 20 24.97 26.64 22.99
N THR A 21 24.39 26.66 21.79
CA THR A 21 23.55 25.56 21.33
C THR A 21 24.46 24.34 21.16
N ALA A 22 24.54 23.49 22.19
CA ALA A 22 25.25 22.23 22.11
C ALA A 22 24.73 21.45 20.89
N GLN A 23 25.56 21.36 19.85
CA GLN A 23 25.23 20.56 18.68
C GLN A 23 25.12 19.11 19.15
N ALA A 24 23.91 18.57 19.16
CA ALA A 24 23.67 17.25 19.72
C ALA A 24 24.56 16.21 19.01
N ALA A 25 25.55 15.68 19.73
CA ALA A 25 26.50 14.70 19.20
C ALA A 25 25.78 13.53 18.51
N THR A 26 26.27 13.18 17.31
CA THR A 26 25.85 12.04 16.50
C THR A 26 26.37 10.74 17.14
N LEU A 27 25.50 9.75 17.29
CA LEU A 27 25.91 8.43 17.76
C LEU A 27 26.54 7.63 16.61
N THR A 28 27.61 6.90 16.90
CA THR A 28 28.24 5.97 15.94
C THR A 28 28.35 4.60 16.59
N ILE A 29 27.86 3.57 15.91
CA ILE A 29 27.97 2.16 16.34
C ILE A 29 28.50 1.32 15.20
N THR A 30 29.23 0.25 15.49
CA THR A 30 29.65 -0.75 14.49
C THR A 30 28.74 -1.96 14.60
N ASN A 31 28.07 -2.32 13.51
CA ASN A 31 27.26 -3.53 13.46
C ASN A 31 28.22 -4.75 13.34
N PRO A 32 28.17 -5.71 14.28
CA PRO A 32 29.06 -6.87 14.26
C PRO A 32 28.59 -7.95 13.28
N ALA A 33 27.36 -7.86 12.75
CA ALA A 33 26.83 -8.87 11.86
C ALA A 33 27.50 -8.83 10.49
N PRO A 34 27.72 -10.01 9.84
CA PRO A 34 28.29 -10.06 8.51
C PRO A 34 27.37 -9.40 7.49
N LYS A 35 27.98 -8.75 6.49
CA LYS A 35 27.28 -8.16 5.35
C LYS A 35 26.50 -9.25 4.60
N GLN A 36 25.23 -8.98 4.32
CA GLN A 36 24.41 -9.84 3.46
C GLN A 36 24.93 -9.79 2.03
N ALA A 37 24.94 -10.96 1.38
CA ALA A 37 25.17 -11.03 -0.06
C ALA A 37 23.89 -10.64 -0.79
N ILE A 38 24.03 -9.77 -1.79
CA ILE A 38 22.96 -9.50 -2.75
C ILE A 38 22.61 -10.82 -3.45
N PRO A 39 21.32 -11.19 -3.56
CA PRO A 39 20.93 -12.36 -4.34
C PRO A 39 21.52 -12.30 -5.77
N THR A 40 22.23 -13.35 -6.19
CA THR A 40 22.93 -13.38 -7.49
C THR A 40 21.98 -13.44 -8.69
N SER A 41 20.74 -13.86 -8.44
CA SER A 41 19.64 -13.72 -9.39
C SER A 41 18.33 -13.61 -8.63
N TYR A 42 17.40 -12.87 -9.23
CA TYR A 42 16.03 -12.81 -8.75
C TYR A 42 15.16 -13.81 -9.49
N GLY A 43 14.34 -14.54 -8.75
CA GLY A 43 13.41 -15.53 -9.28
C GLY A 43 12.39 -14.88 -10.21
N GLN A 44 12.66 -14.92 -11.51
CA GLN A 44 11.75 -14.44 -12.55
C GLN A 44 10.62 -15.44 -12.87
N ASN A 45 10.12 -16.15 -11.85
CA ASN A 45 9.13 -17.22 -12.01
C ASN A 45 8.07 -16.80 -13.04
N PRO A 46 7.80 -17.64 -14.06
CA PRO A 46 7.17 -17.19 -15.28
C PRO A 46 5.83 -16.55 -14.94
N LYS A 47 5.65 -15.34 -15.49
CA LYS A 47 4.51 -14.39 -15.37
C LYS A 47 3.18 -15.02 -15.80
N THR A 48 2.80 -16.12 -15.18
CA THR A 48 1.81 -17.06 -15.69
C THR A 48 0.61 -17.16 -14.76
N ASP A 49 -0.48 -17.52 -15.40
CA ASP A 49 -1.86 -17.57 -14.96
C ASP A 49 -2.14 -18.41 -13.71
N ALA A 50 -1.13 -19.12 -13.20
CA ALA A 50 -1.27 -20.17 -12.19
C ALA A 50 -1.08 -19.68 -10.74
N TYR A 51 -0.98 -18.38 -10.45
CA TYR A 51 -0.86 -17.89 -9.06
C TYR A 51 -2.06 -18.21 -8.14
N GLN A 52 -3.11 -18.85 -8.65
CA GLN A 52 -4.24 -19.29 -7.83
C GLN A 52 -3.82 -20.45 -6.92
N GLY A 53 -3.87 -20.22 -5.62
CA GLY A 53 -3.56 -21.24 -4.61
C GLY A 53 -2.06 -21.45 -4.38
N ILE A 54 -1.17 -20.84 -5.17
CA ILE A 54 0.27 -20.86 -4.89
C ILE A 54 0.53 -19.98 -3.65
N GLN A 55 1.31 -20.54 -2.72
CA GLN A 55 1.77 -19.86 -1.53
C GLN A 55 3.28 -20.06 -1.43
N HIS A 56 4.04 -18.98 -1.48
CA HIS A 56 5.45 -19.00 -1.13
C HIS A 56 5.61 -18.82 0.37
N GLN A 57 6.69 -19.40 0.88
CA GLN A 57 7.12 -19.26 2.26
C GLN A 57 8.58 -18.84 2.28
N LEU A 58 8.90 -17.80 3.03
CA LEU A 58 10.27 -17.48 3.44
C LEU A 58 10.37 -17.70 4.94
N VAL A 59 11.52 -18.17 5.39
CA VAL A 59 11.83 -18.31 6.82
C VAL A 59 13.10 -17.53 7.08
N ASP A 60 13.05 -16.64 8.07
CA ASP A 60 14.21 -15.86 8.47
C ASP A 60 15.07 -16.59 9.52
N SER A 61 16.27 -16.07 9.74
CA SER A 61 17.21 -16.56 10.76
C SER A 61 16.66 -16.60 12.19
N GLN A 62 15.54 -15.91 12.47
CA GLN A 62 14.85 -15.93 13.76
C GLN A 62 13.68 -16.92 13.77
N GLN A 63 13.53 -17.76 12.74
CA GLN A 63 12.43 -18.70 12.55
C GLN A 63 11.06 -18.04 12.34
N THR A 64 11.02 -16.74 12.00
CA THR A 64 9.77 -16.12 11.58
C THR A 64 9.48 -16.47 10.13
N THR A 65 8.27 -17.00 9.91
CA THR A 65 7.78 -17.33 8.58
C THR A 65 7.05 -16.13 7.96
N TYR A 66 7.34 -15.85 6.69
CA TYR A 66 6.63 -14.93 5.80
C TYR A 66 5.87 -15.76 4.77
N GLN A 67 4.56 -15.53 4.62
CA GLN A 67 3.71 -16.27 3.70
C GLN A 67 3.08 -15.32 2.69
N THR A 68 2.95 -15.76 1.44
CA THR A 68 2.17 -15.03 0.44
C THR A 68 0.76 -14.74 0.96
N SER A 69 0.45 -13.46 1.13
CA SER A 69 -0.94 -13.03 1.35
C SER A 69 -1.67 -13.09 0.02
N PHE A 70 -1.23 -12.31 -0.97
CA PHE A 70 -1.77 -12.32 -2.32
C PHE A 70 -0.75 -11.75 -3.30
N TYR A 71 -0.93 -12.09 -4.58
CA TYR A 71 -0.11 -11.58 -5.68
C TYR A 71 -0.63 -10.21 -6.14
N LEU A 72 0.30 -9.28 -6.33
CA LEU A 72 0.04 -7.99 -6.95
C LEU A 72 -0.03 -8.19 -8.48
N PRO A 73 -0.81 -7.37 -9.20
CA PRO A 73 -0.84 -7.43 -10.65
C PRO A 73 0.51 -7.00 -11.23
N SER A 74 0.72 -7.24 -12.52
CA SER A 74 1.94 -6.76 -13.14
C SER A 74 2.01 -5.25 -13.26
N TYR A 75 0.84 -4.62 -13.31
CA TYR A 75 0.67 -3.19 -13.17
C TYR A 75 -0.77 -2.92 -12.72
N PHE A 76 -0.99 -1.81 -12.03
CA PHE A 76 -2.32 -1.28 -11.75
C PHE A 76 -2.73 -0.23 -12.79
N SER A 77 -1.78 0.59 -13.24
CA SER A 77 -1.99 1.61 -14.26
C SER A 77 -1.60 1.12 -15.65
N THR A 78 -2.40 1.46 -16.67
CA THR A 78 -2.10 1.17 -18.07
C THR A 78 -1.30 2.28 -18.77
N ALA A 79 -0.87 3.31 -18.03
CA ALA A 79 -0.18 4.47 -18.59
C ALA A 79 1.28 4.17 -18.96
N ASP A 80 1.93 3.23 -18.26
CA ASP A 80 3.23 2.69 -18.63
C ASP A 80 3.08 1.20 -19.01
N PRO A 81 3.57 0.76 -20.18
CA PRO A 81 3.60 -0.66 -20.55
C PRO A 81 4.60 -1.52 -19.74
N HIS A 82 5.54 -0.90 -19.02
CA HIS A 82 6.50 -1.63 -18.20
C HIS A 82 5.85 -2.21 -16.94
N ARG A 83 6.34 -3.36 -16.51
CA ARG A 83 5.67 -4.22 -15.52
C ARG A 83 6.49 -4.28 -14.23
N ASN A 84 5.78 -4.31 -13.10
CA ASN A 84 6.20 -4.80 -11.78
C ASN A 84 7.04 -3.87 -10.90
N ILE A 85 6.99 -2.55 -11.04
CA ILE A 85 7.87 -1.66 -10.26
C ILE A 85 7.14 -1.11 -9.01
N TYR A 86 7.14 -1.88 -7.91
CA TYR A 86 6.47 -1.52 -6.65
C TYR A 86 7.47 -1.14 -5.56
N GLN A 87 7.80 0.15 -5.42
CA GLN A 87 8.97 0.53 -4.61
C GLN A 87 8.68 0.94 -3.17
N GLY A 88 7.49 1.49 -2.90
CA GLY A 88 7.16 2.03 -1.57
C GLY A 88 5.83 1.51 -1.07
N GLY A 89 5.68 1.33 0.24
CA GLY A 89 4.42 0.88 0.80
C GLY A 89 4.19 1.20 2.28
N VAL A 90 2.98 1.63 2.62
CA VAL A 90 2.59 1.86 4.02
C VAL A 90 1.17 1.40 4.31
N ILE A 91 1.01 0.66 5.41
CA ILE A 91 -0.32 0.34 5.94
C ILE A 91 -0.83 1.52 6.77
N VAL A 92 -2.06 1.96 6.45
CA VAL A 92 -2.79 2.98 7.19
C VAL A 92 -4.20 2.45 7.47
N GLY A 93 -4.44 2.06 8.72
CA GLY A 93 -5.69 1.41 9.11
C GLY A 93 -5.88 0.11 8.33
N GLN A 94 -6.97 0.02 7.56
CA GLN A 94 -7.30 -1.15 6.74
C GLN A 94 -6.86 -1.02 5.28
N SER A 95 -6.03 -0.03 4.96
CA SER A 95 -5.55 0.22 3.60
C SER A 95 -4.04 0.05 3.51
N LEU A 96 -3.58 -0.61 2.45
CA LEU A 96 -2.19 -0.57 2.02
C LEU A 96 -2.07 0.49 0.92
N TYR A 97 -1.21 1.47 1.11
CA TYR A 97 -0.80 2.41 0.08
C TYR A 97 0.49 1.90 -0.53
N LEU A 98 0.58 1.87 -1.85
CA LEU A 98 1.76 1.48 -2.62
C LEU A 98 2.13 2.60 -3.60
N VAL A 99 3.41 2.69 -3.93
CA VAL A 99 3.91 3.44 -5.08
C VAL A 99 4.23 2.44 -6.19
N GLU A 100 3.54 2.58 -7.32
CA GLU A 100 3.89 1.94 -8.58
C GLU A 100 4.69 2.94 -9.40
N SER A 101 5.98 2.67 -9.62
CA SER A 101 6.87 3.52 -10.41
C SER A 101 6.89 3.07 -11.86
N TYR A 102 7.20 3.98 -12.77
CA TYR A 102 7.36 3.72 -14.19
C TYR A 102 8.82 3.41 -14.50
N HIS A 103 9.10 2.96 -15.72
CA HIS A 103 10.48 2.62 -16.13
C HIS A 103 11.46 3.80 -16.10
N ASP A 104 10.95 5.03 -16.06
CA ASP A 104 11.76 6.23 -15.90
C ASP A 104 12.20 6.51 -14.45
N ASP A 105 11.76 5.67 -13.50
CA ASP A 105 11.98 5.76 -12.05
C ASP A 105 11.70 7.14 -11.45
N ASN A 106 10.85 7.93 -12.10
CA ASN A 106 10.58 9.33 -11.74
C ASN A 106 9.10 9.66 -11.73
N THR A 107 8.32 8.95 -12.52
CA THR A 107 6.87 9.04 -12.56
C THR A 107 6.23 7.73 -12.16
N GLY A 108 4.95 7.79 -11.79
CA GLY A 108 4.23 6.61 -11.33
C GLY A 108 2.86 6.95 -10.78
N ASN A 109 2.24 5.97 -10.12
CA ASN A 109 0.92 6.10 -9.49
C ASN A 109 0.99 5.73 -8.01
N LEU A 110 0.14 6.38 -7.23
CA LEU A 110 -0.23 5.86 -5.92
C LEU A 110 -1.37 4.87 -6.09
N VAL A 111 -1.22 3.71 -5.46
CA VAL A 111 -2.25 2.66 -5.41
C VAL A 111 -2.71 2.50 -3.97
N LYS A 112 -4.01 2.45 -3.76
CA LYS A 112 -4.61 2.15 -2.45
C LYS A 112 -5.36 0.82 -2.53
N LEU A 113 -4.96 -0.15 -1.74
CA LEU A 113 -5.62 -1.45 -1.60
C LEU A 113 -6.41 -1.52 -0.29
N ASN A 114 -7.69 -1.91 -0.36
CA ASN A 114 -8.51 -2.18 0.81
C ASN A 114 -8.27 -3.62 1.31
N LEU A 115 -7.49 -3.77 2.39
CA LEU A 115 -7.10 -5.06 2.95
C LEU A 115 -8.29 -5.80 3.59
N ALA A 116 -9.27 -5.09 4.13
CA ALA A 116 -10.48 -5.72 4.67
C ALA A 116 -11.36 -6.31 3.56
N ALA A 117 -11.50 -5.60 2.43
CA ALA A 117 -12.17 -6.12 1.25
C ALA A 117 -11.40 -7.32 0.66
N ALA A 118 -10.06 -7.25 0.61
CA ALA A 118 -9.21 -8.36 0.19
C ALA A 118 -9.42 -9.61 1.05
N LYS A 119 -9.48 -9.45 2.38
CA LYS A 119 -9.81 -10.55 3.31
C LYS A 119 -11.20 -11.12 3.05
N LYS A 120 -12.22 -10.27 2.88
CA LYS A 120 -13.61 -10.71 2.58
C LYS A 120 -13.73 -11.49 1.27
N LEU A 121 -12.92 -11.12 0.27
CA LEU A 121 -12.83 -11.82 -1.01
C LEU A 121 -11.90 -13.04 -0.98
N LYS A 122 -11.38 -13.41 0.20
CA LYS A 122 -10.46 -14.53 0.41
C LYS A 122 -9.14 -14.42 -0.35
N LEU A 123 -8.75 -13.21 -0.77
CA LEU A 123 -7.49 -12.98 -1.47
C LEU A 123 -6.30 -13.38 -0.59
N MET A 124 -6.41 -13.12 0.71
CA MET A 124 -5.39 -13.49 1.70
C MET A 124 -5.43 -14.98 2.11
N THR A 125 -6.20 -15.83 1.45
CA THR A 125 -6.27 -17.28 1.74
C THR A 125 -6.41 -18.10 0.46
N SER A 126 -7.63 -18.40 0.00
CA SER A 126 -7.87 -19.33 -1.10
C SER A 126 -7.93 -18.68 -2.49
N GLN A 127 -7.77 -17.36 -2.60
CA GLN A 127 -7.86 -16.59 -3.84
C GLN A 127 -6.62 -15.71 -4.06
N ARG A 128 -5.43 -16.19 -3.67
CA ARG A 128 -4.17 -15.41 -3.65
C ARG A 128 -3.81 -14.77 -4.98
N GLY A 129 -4.07 -15.47 -6.09
CA GLY A 129 -3.78 -14.97 -7.44
C GLY A 129 -4.88 -14.10 -8.03
N ALA A 130 -6.03 -13.92 -7.36
CA ALA A 130 -7.19 -13.31 -7.99
C ALA A 130 -7.03 -11.81 -8.27
N LEU A 131 -6.23 -11.08 -7.47
CA LEU A 131 -5.94 -9.67 -7.78
C LEU A 131 -5.15 -9.53 -9.07
N ALA A 132 -4.01 -10.21 -9.18
CA ALA A 132 -3.23 -10.27 -10.41
C ALA A 132 -4.04 -10.76 -11.61
N SER A 133 -4.82 -11.84 -11.42
CA SER A 133 -5.68 -12.40 -12.47
C SER A 133 -6.75 -11.43 -12.94
N ALA A 134 -7.36 -10.65 -12.03
CA ALA A 134 -8.44 -9.73 -12.36
C ALA A 134 -7.95 -8.57 -13.24
N TYR A 135 -6.75 -8.05 -12.96
CA TYR A 135 -6.13 -7.01 -13.79
C TYR A 135 -5.79 -7.52 -15.18
N ARG A 136 -5.19 -8.72 -15.26
CA ARG A 136 -4.89 -9.37 -16.53
C ARG A 136 -6.15 -9.72 -17.33
N TYR A 137 -7.20 -10.20 -16.67
CA TYR A 137 -8.44 -10.60 -17.32
C TYR A 137 -9.15 -9.43 -18.02
N PHE A 138 -9.02 -8.21 -17.50
CA PHE A 138 -9.58 -6.99 -18.07
C PHE A 138 -8.49 -6.06 -18.64
N ASP A 139 -7.34 -6.62 -19.02
CA ASP A 139 -6.22 -5.85 -19.56
C ASP A 139 -6.62 -5.21 -20.91
N SER A 140 -6.76 -3.89 -20.92
CA SER A 140 -7.17 -3.13 -22.11
C SER A 140 -6.12 -3.11 -23.22
N LYS A 141 -4.87 -3.48 -22.94
CA LYS A 141 -3.79 -3.59 -23.93
C LYS A 141 -3.79 -4.94 -24.65
N THR A 142 -4.60 -5.90 -24.19
CA THR A 142 -4.75 -7.22 -24.82
C THR A 142 -6.08 -7.36 -25.53
N THR A 143 -6.10 -8.04 -26.69
CA THR A 143 -7.34 -8.35 -27.42
C THR A 143 -8.32 -9.14 -26.54
N SER A 144 -7.83 -10.12 -25.78
CA SER A 144 -8.65 -10.93 -24.88
C SER A 144 -9.26 -10.09 -23.74
N GLY A 145 -8.48 -9.20 -23.13
CA GLY A 145 -8.98 -8.33 -22.06
C GLY A 145 -10.04 -7.33 -22.55
N GLN A 146 -9.88 -6.78 -23.76
CA GLN A 146 -10.92 -5.96 -24.41
C GLN A 146 -12.20 -6.76 -24.66
N GLN A 147 -12.09 -7.98 -25.20
CA GLN A 147 -13.24 -8.88 -25.42
C GLN A 147 -13.95 -9.24 -24.12
N HIS A 148 -13.20 -9.54 -23.05
CA HIS A 148 -13.76 -9.82 -21.73
C HIS A 148 -14.50 -8.62 -21.15
N LEU A 149 -13.95 -7.41 -21.30
CA LEU A 149 -14.59 -6.18 -20.84
C LEU A 149 -15.90 -5.92 -21.58
N THR A 150 -15.89 -6.03 -22.91
CA THR A 150 -17.08 -5.86 -23.76
C THR A 150 -18.15 -6.90 -23.44
N THR A 151 -17.75 -8.16 -23.26
CA THR A 151 -18.65 -9.26 -22.88
C THR A 151 -19.30 -8.99 -21.52
N TYR A 152 -18.50 -8.54 -20.55
CA TYR A 152 -18.99 -8.16 -19.22
C TYR A 152 -19.99 -7.01 -19.30
N GLN A 153 -19.66 -5.90 -19.97
CA GLN A 153 -20.52 -4.72 -20.09
C GLN A 153 -21.85 -5.05 -20.79
N THR A 154 -21.77 -5.72 -21.94
CA THR A 154 -22.95 -6.15 -22.70
C THR A 154 -23.81 -7.11 -21.90
N GLY A 155 -23.18 -8.07 -21.22
CA GLY A 155 -23.85 -9.04 -20.37
C GLY A 155 -24.56 -8.38 -19.17
N GLN A 156 -23.92 -7.40 -18.52
CA GLN A 156 -24.53 -6.67 -17.41
C GLN A 156 -25.75 -5.86 -17.86
N ALA A 157 -25.68 -5.20 -19.02
CA ALA A 157 -26.83 -4.49 -19.61
C ALA A 157 -27.98 -5.45 -19.93
N LYS A 158 -27.69 -6.60 -20.55
CA LYS A 158 -28.69 -7.67 -20.81
C LYS A 158 -29.29 -8.19 -19.50
N LEU A 159 -28.49 -8.40 -18.47
CA LEU A 159 -28.94 -8.89 -17.17
C LEU A 159 -29.87 -7.87 -16.48
N ALA A 160 -29.57 -6.58 -16.57
CA ALA A 160 -30.44 -5.51 -16.08
C ALA A 160 -31.80 -5.50 -16.81
N LYS A 161 -31.80 -5.65 -18.15
CA LYS A 161 -33.02 -5.76 -18.95
C LYS A 161 -33.86 -6.97 -18.54
N LEU A 162 -33.25 -8.15 -18.40
CA LEU A 162 -33.92 -9.37 -17.96
C LEU A 162 -34.53 -9.21 -16.55
N LYS A 163 -33.82 -8.58 -15.61
CA LYS A 163 -34.35 -8.27 -14.27
C LYS A 163 -35.60 -7.38 -14.35
N LYS A 164 -35.59 -6.33 -15.19
CA LYS A 164 -36.74 -5.46 -15.41
C LYS A 164 -37.93 -6.23 -16.00
N GLN A 165 -37.70 -7.02 -17.04
CA GLN A 165 -38.75 -7.84 -17.68
C GLN A 165 -39.34 -8.87 -16.72
N LEU A 166 -38.51 -9.52 -15.88
CA LEU A 166 -38.99 -10.44 -14.86
C LEU A 166 -39.87 -9.75 -13.83
N LYS A 167 -39.49 -8.55 -13.37
CA LYS A 167 -40.31 -7.74 -12.45
C LYS A 167 -41.67 -7.40 -13.08
N THR A 168 -41.68 -6.94 -14.33
CA THR A 168 -42.93 -6.66 -15.07
C THR A 168 -43.81 -7.91 -15.20
N ASN A 169 -43.24 -9.03 -15.63
CA ASN A 169 -43.99 -10.29 -15.78
C ASN A 169 -44.53 -10.80 -14.44
N GLN A 170 -43.81 -10.62 -13.34
CA GLN A 170 -44.31 -10.94 -12.00
C GLN A 170 -45.53 -10.10 -11.63
N THR A 171 -45.50 -8.78 -11.87
CA THR A 171 -46.63 -7.89 -11.61
C THR A 171 -47.84 -8.23 -12.50
N THR A 172 -47.63 -8.41 -13.79
CA THR A 172 -48.67 -8.80 -14.75
C THR A 172 -49.32 -10.12 -14.36
N LEU A 173 -48.52 -11.13 -14.00
CA LEU A 173 -49.01 -12.43 -13.57
C LEU A 173 -49.88 -12.34 -12.31
N LYS A 174 -49.48 -11.52 -11.32
CA LYS A 174 -50.29 -11.28 -10.12
C LYS A 174 -51.63 -10.64 -10.46
N LYS A 175 -51.64 -9.62 -11.32
CA LYS A 175 -52.88 -8.94 -11.77
C LYS A 175 -53.81 -9.90 -12.50
N GLN A 176 -53.30 -10.64 -13.49
CA GLN A 176 -54.08 -11.61 -14.26
C GLN A 176 -54.63 -12.74 -13.39
N THR A 177 -53.83 -13.26 -12.44
CA THR A 177 -54.27 -14.30 -11.51
C THR A 177 -55.39 -13.80 -10.59
N THR A 178 -55.29 -12.55 -10.12
CA THR A 178 -56.34 -11.91 -9.32
C THR A 178 -57.63 -11.74 -10.13
N GLN A 179 -57.53 -11.28 -11.37
CA GLN A 179 -58.68 -11.09 -12.25
C GLN A 179 -59.35 -12.43 -12.62
N LEU A 180 -58.55 -13.47 -12.85
CA LEU A 180 -59.04 -14.83 -13.11
C LEU A 180 -59.87 -15.37 -11.92
N LYS A 181 -59.46 -15.10 -10.68
CA LYS A 181 -60.21 -15.49 -9.47
C LYS A 181 -61.56 -14.78 -9.35
N LYS A 182 -61.64 -13.50 -9.78
CA LYS A 182 -62.85 -12.67 -9.69
C LYS A 182 -63.84 -12.87 -10.85
N THR A 183 -63.46 -13.60 -11.90
CA THR A 183 -64.27 -13.70 -13.13
C THR A 183 -65.16 -14.94 -13.13
N HIS A 184 -66.47 -14.74 -13.26
CA HIS A 184 -67.47 -15.82 -13.32
C HIS A 184 -67.92 -16.18 -14.75
N LYS A 185 -67.72 -15.28 -15.74
CA LYS A 185 -68.07 -15.55 -17.16
C LYS A 185 -67.09 -16.55 -17.80
N LYS A 186 -67.63 -17.66 -18.31
CA LYS A 186 -66.88 -18.81 -18.89
C LYS A 186 -65.88 -18.38 -19.99
N ALA A 187 -66.33 -17.62 -20.99
CA ALA A 187 -65.48 -17.17 -22.10
C ALA A 187 -64.30 -16.29 -21.64
N THR A 188 -64.56 -15.34 -20.73
CA THR A 188 -63.53 -14.46 -20.17
C THR A 188 -62.54 -15.23 -19.31
N LYS A 189 -63.03 -16.19 -18.50
CA LYS A 189 -62.19 -17.08 -17.69
C LYS A 189 -61.23 -17.90 -18.56
N GLN A 190 -61.71 -18.48 -19.67
CA GLN A 190 -60.85 -19.22 -20.61
C GLN A 190 -59.76 -18.33 -21.23
N ARG A 191 -60.09 -17.10 -21.65
CA ARG A 191 -59.11 -16.13 -22.18
C ARG A 191 -58.04 -15.77 -21.13
N LEU A 192 -58.46 -15.49 -19.89
CA LEU A 192 -57.56 -15.17 -18.78
C LEU A 192 -56.64 -16.36 -18.43
N THR A 193 -57.14 -17.60 -18.44
CA THR A 193 -56.32 -18.80 -18.23
C THR A 193 -55.21 -18.91 -19.26
N LYS A 194 -55.52 -18.70 -20.56
CA LYS A 194 -54.51 -18.69 -21.63
C LYS A 194 -53.46 -17.59 -21.44
N LEU A 195 -53.89 -16.39 -21.06
CA LEU A 195 -52.97 -15.26 -20.77
C LEU A 195 -52.04 -15.57 -19.58
N VAL A 196 -52.58 -16.08 -18.48
CA VAL A 196 -51.81 -16.51 -17.31
C VAL A 196 -50.78 -17.57 -17.70
N ALA A 197 -51.18 -18.58 -18.47
CA ALA A 197 -50.27 -19.62 -18.94
C ALA A 197 -49.14 -19.04 -19.81
N LYS A 198 -49.45 -18.15 -20.76
CA LYS A 198 -48.46 -17.47 -21.60
C LYS A 198 -47.49 -16.63 -20.77
N THR A 199 -47.98 -15.85 -19.81
CA THR A 199 -47.13 -15.04 -18.93
C THR A 199 -46.27 -15.90 -18.00
N LYS A 200 -46.77 -17.04 -17.52
CA LYS A 200 -45.97 -18.03 -16.77
C LYS A 200 -44.85 -18.61 -17.61
N ALA A 201 -45.14 -19.03 -18.85
CA ALA A 201 -44.13 -19.56 -19.77
C ALA A 201 -43.05 -18.51 -20.10
N ALA A 202 -43.45 -17.28 -20.41
CA ALA A 202 -42.51 -16.18 -20.63
C ALA A 202 -41.61 -15.91 -19.41
N LYS A 203 -42.18 -15.91 -18.20
CA LYS A 203 -41.41 -15.78 -16.94
C LYS A 203 -40.40 -16.92 -16.77
N LYS A 204 -40.79 -18.18 -17.07
CA LYS A 204 -39.89 -19.34 -17.01
C LYS A 204 -38.70 -19.16 -17.96
N ASN A 205 -38.96 -18.77 -19.21
CA ASN A 205 -37.92 -18.53 -20.22
C ASN A 205 -36.98 -17.40 -19.82
N LEU A 206 -37.50 -16.27 -19.36
CA LEU A 206 -36.66 -15.16 -18.86
C LEU A 206 -35.83 -15.56 -17.63
N THR A 207 -36.37 -16.41 -16.77
CA THR A 207 -35.64 -16.91 -15.59
C THR A 207 -34.47 -17.80 -16.01
N ALA A 208 -34.69 -18.69 -16.99
CA ALA A 208 -33.65 -19.53 -17.56
C ALA A 208 -32.55 -18.69 -18.26
N GLN A 209 -32.93 -17.72 -19.09
CA GLN A 209 -31.99 -16.80 -19.74
C GLN A 209 -31.16 -16.03 -18.71
N ARG A 210 -31.81 -15.51 -17.65
CA ARG A 210 -31.12 -14.83 -16.54
C ARG A 210 -30.11 -15.75 -15.87
N HIS A 211 -30.49 -17.00 -15.60
CA HIS A 211 -29.63 -17.98 -14.96
C HIS A 211 -28.40 -18.29 -15.83
N THR A 212 -28.60 -18.60 -17.10
CA THR A 212 -27.51 -18.85 -18.07
C THR A 212 -26.56 -17.66 -18.15
N LEU A 213 -27.08 -16.45 -18.31
CA LEU A 213 -26.27 -15.24 -18.39
C LEU A 213 -25.51 -14.96 -17.07
N THR A 214 -26.13 -15.21 -15.92
CA THR A 214 -25.48 -15.07 -14.61
C THR A 214 -24.32 -16.06 -14.47
N LYS A 215 -24.49 -17.30 -14.95
CA LYS A 215 -23.42 -18.31 -14.97
C LYS A 215 -22.27 -17.88 -15.88
N GLN A 216 -22.57 -17.41 -17.09
CA GLN A 216 -21.57 -16.90 -18.04
C GLN A 216 -20.75 -15.73 -17.48
N LEU A 217 -21.40 -14.82 -16.73
CA LEU A 217 -20.74 -13.64 -16.18
C LEU A 217 -20.06 -13.86 -14.82
N LYS A 218 -20.15 -15.06 -14.21
CA LYS A 218 -19.72 -15.32 -12.83
C LYS A 218 -18.27 -14.89 -12.57
N THR A 219 -17.34 -15.30 -13.43
CA THR A 219 -15.91 -14.97 -13.31
C THR A 219 -15.65 -13.47 -13.47
N ALA A 220 -16.22 -12.88 -14.52
CA ALA A 220 -16.07 -11.44 -14.79
C ALA A 220 -16.62 -10.58 -13.64
N VAL A 221 -17.78 -10.94 -13.07
CA VAL A 221 -18.37 -10.27 -11.90
C VAL A 221 -17.46 -10.40 -10.67
N PHE A 222 -16.87 -11.58 -10.44
CA PHE A 222 -15.92 -11.76 -9.35
C PHE A 222 -14.68 -10.88 -9.55
N TYR A 223 -14.05 -10.90 -10.72
CA TYR A 223 -12.88 -10.08 -11.01
C TYR A 223 -13.16 -8.58 -10.97
N LYS A 224 -14.37 -8.12 -11.32
CA LYS A 224 -14.75 -6.72 -11.10
C LYS A 224 -14.86 -6.34 -9.62
N LYS A 225 -15.32 -7.26 -8.76
CA LYS A 225 -15.27 -7.03 -7.30
C LYS A 225 -13.84 -7.01 -6.77
N VAL A 226 -12.96 -7.85 -7.33
CA VAL A 226 -11.54 -7.86 -6.97
C VAL A 226 -10.83 -6.58 -7.41
N GLN A 227 -11.02 -6.10 -8.65
CA GLN A 227 -10.48 -4.80 -9.10
C GLN A 227 -11.02 -3.63 -8.24
N ALA A 228 -12.23 -3.74 -7.70
CA ALA A 228 -12.80 -2.68 -6.87
C ALA A 228 -12.16 -2.55 -5.46
N ILE A 229 -11.27 -3.47 -5.06
CA ILE A 229 -10.52 -3.30 -3.80
C ILE A 229 -9.38 -2.29 -3.96
N SER A 230 -8.93 -2.05 -5.19
CA SER A 230 -7.86 -1.12 -5.52
C SER A 230 -8.43 0.19 -6.05
N THR A 231 -7.76 1.28 -5.69
CA THR A 231 -7.94 2.59 -6.33
C THR A 231 -6.57 3.03 -6.82
N VAL A 232 -6.51 3.47 -8.07
CA VAL A 232 -5.28 3.91 -8.72
C VAL A 232 -5.40 5.42 -8.93
N GLY A 233 -4.42 6.17 -8.46
CA GLY A 233 -4.33 7.61 -8.67
C GLY A 233 -3.90 7.96 -10.10
N PRO A 234 -3.94 9.25 -10.48
CA PRO A 234 -3.33 9.71 -11.72
C PRO A 234 -1.80 9.56 -11.66
N THR A 235 -1.14 9.73 -12.81
CA THR A 235 0.32 9.80 -12.87
C THR A 235 0.81 11.03 -12.11
N ILE A 236 1.81 10.83 -11.25
CA ILE A 236 2.46 11.85 -10.44
C ILE A 236 3.97 11.70 -10.53
N GLN A 237 4.71 12.71 -10.09
CA GLN A 237 6.16 12.61 -9.90
C GLN A 237 6.44 11.84 -8.62
N THR A 238 6.83 10.58 -8.73
CA THR A 238 7.10 9.69 -7.60
C THR A 238 8.54 9.74 -7.16
N GLY A 239 9.46 10.12 -8.07
CA GLY A 239 10.86 9.71 -7.91
C GLY A 239 10.97 8.19 -7.92
N HIS A 240 12.05 7.66 -7.34
CA HIS A 240 12.22 6.23 -7.13
C HIS A 240 10.97 5.65 -6.44
N GLY A 241 10.56 6.23 -5.30
CA GLY A 241 9.24 5.98 -4.70
C GLY A 241 9.25 5.22 -3.38
N GLN A 242 10.44 4.80 -2.91
CA GLN A 242 10.64 4.12 -1.62
C GLN A 242 10.36 5.03 -0.41
N ALA A 243 10.43 6.35 -0.58
CA ALA A 243 10.19 7.32 0.49
C ALA A 243 8.69 7.66 0.69
N LEU A 244 7.86 6.63 0.91
CA LEU A 244 6.44 6.75 1.26
C LEU A 244 6.23 6.54 2.77
N GLY A 245 5.82 7.58 3.50
CA GLY A 245 5.70 7.52 4.97
C GLY A 245 4.39 8.13 5.50
N TYR A 246 3.82 7.52 6.55
CA TYR A 246 2.59 8.01 7.19
C TYR A 246 2.84 8.58 8.59
N ASP A 247 2.65 9.89 8.72
CA ASP A 247 2.64 10.60 10.00
C ASP A 247 1.33 10.33 10.74
N THR A 248 1.37 9.35 11.65
CA THR A 248 0.18 8.92 12.40
C THR A 248 -0.30 9.98 13.39
N LYS A 249 0.59 10.85 13.90
CA LYS A 249 0.22 11.91 14.84
C LYS A 249 -0.64 12.97 14.16
N HIS A 250 -0.24 13.41 12.97
CA HIS A 250 -0.95 14.47 12.24
C HIS A 250 -1.83 13.95 11.10
N LYS A 251 -1.94 12.62 10.94
CA LYS A 251 -2.78 11.91 9.95
C LYS A 251 -2.45 12.21 8.48
N ARG A 252 -1.20 12.54 8.19
CA ARG A 252 -0.70 12.92 6.85
C ARG A 252 0.12 11.81 6.22
N LEU A 253 -0.13 11.53 4.94
CA LEU A 253 0.68 10.63 4.13
C LEU A 253 1.62 11.49 3.27
N PHE A 254 2.89 11.13 3.25
CA PHE A 254 3.93 11.83 2.50
C PHE A 254 4.61 10.90 1.51
N LEU A 255 4.95 11.46 0.36
CA LEU A 255 5.87 10.87 -0.61
C LEU A 255 7.01 11.85 -0.82
N TYR A 256 8.26 11.40 -0.78
CA TYR A 256 9.38 12.21 -1.21
C TYR A 256 9.85 11.72 -2.59
N SER A 257 9.90 12.62 -3.58
CA SER A 257 10.32 12.28 -4.95
C SER A 257 11.84 12.19 -5.08
N SER A 258 12.44 11.22 -4.39
CA SER A 258 13.87 10.91 -4.48
C SER A 258 14.29 10.64 -5.93
N HIS A 259 15.49 11.06 -6.34
CA HIS A 259 16.04 10.90 -7.69
C HIS A 259 15.34 11.67 -8.83
N ALA A 260 14.20 12.31 -8.56
CA ALA A 260 13.58 13.19 -9.53
C ALA A 260 14.42 14.45 -9.78
N THR A 261 14.26 15.09 -10.96
CA THR A 261 15.00 16.31 -11.33
C THR A 261 14.89 17.40 -10.27
N ASN A 262 13.72 17.52 -9.64
CA ASN A 262 13.47 18.41 -8.51
C ASN A 262 12.81 17.61 -7.37
N PRO A 263 13.59 17.01 -6.45
CA PRO A 263 13.07 16.21 -5.36
C PRO A 263 12.29 17.07 -4.36
N GLN A 264 11.05 16.66 -4.04
CA GLN A 264 10.15 17.42 -3.20
C GLN A 264 9.44 16.51 -2.19
N LEU A 265 9.14 17.08 -1.01
CA LEU A 265 8.26 16.43 -0.03
C LEU A 265 6.81 16.74 -0.38
N GLN A 266 6.08 15.70 -0.75
CA GLN A 266 4.73 15.80 -1.28
C GLN A 266 3.72 15.27 -0.28
N ALA A 267 2.74 16.09 0.09
CA ALA A 267 1.59 15.64 0.86
C ALA A 267 0.62 14.90 -0.08
N VAL A 268 0.22 13.70 0.31
CA VAL A 268 -0.69 12.84 -0.46
C VAL A 268 -2.14 13.09 -0.07
N ASN A 269 -2.98 13.36 -1.06
CA ASN A 269 -4.43 13.29 -0.90
C ASN A 269 -4.87 11.81 -0.91
N LYS A 270 -5.18 11.26 0.26
CA LYS A 270 -5.54 9.84 0.45
C LYS A 270 -6.82 9.37 -0.27
N THR A 271 -7.63 10.30 -0.78
CA THR A 271 -8.89 10.01 -1.50
C THR A 271 -8.69 10.05 -3.00
N LYS A 272 -8.04 11.11 -3.50
CA LYS A 272 -7.77 11.30 -4.94
C LYS A 272 -6.47 10.64 -5.40
N LEU A 273 -5.63 10.24 -4.46
CA LEU A 273 -4.29 9.68 -4.69
C LEU A 273 -3.39 10.60 -5.53
N THR A 274 -3.59 11.91 -5.37
CA THR A 274 -2.76 12.97 -5.95
C THR A 274 -1.80 13.53 -4.90
N THR A 275 -0.79 14.27 -5.35
CA THR A 275 0.19 14.92 -4.49
C THR A 275 0.14 16.46 -4.57
N LYS A 276 0.62 17.13 -3.51
CA LYS A 276 0.88 18.56 -3.49
C LYS A 276 2.16 18.87 -2.71
N THR A 277 3.00 19.75 -3.25
CA THR A 277 4.27 20.23 -2.66
C THR A 277 4.03 21.33 -1.63
N THR A 278 3.26 21.01 -0.58
CA THR A 278 2.96 21.95 0.51
C THR A 278 3.96 21.91 1.66
N TYR A 279 4.91 20.98 1.62
CA TYR A 279 5.93 20.79 2.65
C TYR A 279 7.32 20.75 2.02
N HIS A 280 8.34 21.03 2.82
CA HIS A 280 9.74 21.01 2.39
C HIS A 280 10.54 20.06 3.29
N ALA A 281 11.54 19.39 2.71
CA ALA A 281 12.53 18.63 3.49
C ALA A 281 13.88 19.34 3.40
N THR A 282 14.53 19.55 4.54
CA THR A 282 15.85 20.21 4.62
C THR A 282 16.81 19.42 5.50
N GLY A 283 18.11 19.64 5.34
CA GLY A 283 19.18 18.96 6.10
C GLY A 283 19.63 17.65 5.47
N THR A 284 18.71 16.89 4.87
CA THR A 284 19.03 15.77 3.98
C THR A 284 17.88 15.50 3.01
N LYS A 285 18.16 14.74 1.95
CA LYS A 285 17.17 14.27 0.97
C LYS A 285 16.81 12.81 1.31
N PRO A 286 15.57 12.52 1.75
CA PRO A 286 15.16 11.15 2.04
C PRO A 286 15.23 10.24 0.79
N SER A 287 15.87 9.07 0.88
CA SER A 287 15.68 7.98 -0.08
C SER A 287 14.60 6.99 0.39
N VAL A 288 14.45 6.85 1.71
CA VAL A 288 13.38 6.11 2.41
C VAL A 288 12.82 6.97 3.53
N LEU A 289 11.55 6.79 3.92
CA LEU A 289 10.87 7.67 4.87
C LEU A 289 9.86 6.93 5.74
N THR A 290 9.95 7.12 7.06
CA THR A 290 8.92 6.65 8.00
C THR A 290 8.67 7.67 9.11
N PHE A 291 7.65 7.42 9.93
CA PHE A 291 7.30 8.26 11.07
C PHE A 291 7.01 7.41 12.30
N ASP A 292 7.48 7.84 13.46
CA ASP A 292 7.06 7.23 14.73
C ASP A 292 5.68 7.71 15.17
N THR A 293 5.13 7.07 16.21
CA THR A 293 3.85 7.46 16.81
C THR A 293 3.84 8.87 17.40
N SER A 294 5.01 9.45 17.69
CA SER A 294 5.17 10.82 18.20
C SER A 294 5.24 11.88 17.08
N GLY A 295 5.18 11.45 15.80
CA GLY A 295 5.26 12.33 14.64
C GLY A 295 6.67 12.78 14.28
N ASN A 296 7.72 12.14 14.83
CA ASN A 296 9.08 12.34 14.33
C ASN A 296 9.24 11.56 13.03
N ALA A 297 9.79 12.20 12.01
CA ALA A 297 10.16 11.53 10.78
C ALA A 297 11.54 10.86 10.93
N TYR A 298 11.77 9.81 10.18
CA TYR A 298 13.08 9.20 10.03
C TYR A 298 13.33 8.89 8.56
N CYS A 299 14.55 9.16 8.10
CA CYS A 299 15.02 8.72 6.81
C CYS A 299 16.43 8.14 6.95
N GLY A 300 16.76 7.22 6.04
CA GLY A 300 18.02 6.51 6.03
C GLY A 300 18.75 6.64 4.71
N ILE A 301 20.07 6.71 4.74
CA ILE A 301 20.91 6.82 3.55
C ILE A 301 22.09 5.86 3.69
N PHE A 302 22.33 5.05 2.67
CA PHE A 302 23.58 4.29 2.54
C PHE A 302 24.70 5.16 1.99
N LYS A 303 25.89 5.08 2.59
CA LYS A 303 27.14 5.63 2.02
C LYS A 303 28.26 4.64 2.26
N GLY A 304 28.77 4.04 1.18
CA GLY A 304 29.69 2.90 1.28
C GLY A 304 29.07 1.78 2.11
N ASN A 305 29.80 1.28 3.10
CA ASN A 305 29.33 0.21 3.99
C ASN A 305 28.52 0.69 5.20
N ASN A 306 28.19 1.98 5.28
CA ASN A 306 27.58 2.56 6.47
C ASN A 306 26.15 3.04 6.20
N TYR A 307 25.31 2.99 7.24
CA TYR A 307 23.95 3.51 7.21
C TYR A 307 23.82 4.75 8.09
N TYR A 308 23.26 5.82 7.54
CA TYR A 308 23.08 7.10 8.21
C TYR A 308 21.59 7.31 8.48
N ILE A 309 21.20 7.38 9.75
CA ILE A 309 19.82 7.65 10.16
C ILE A 309 19.69 9.11 10.58
N TYR A 310 18.77 9.79 9.92
CA TYR A 310 18.38 11.15 10.24
C TYR A 310 17.00 11.15 10.89
N GLN A 311 16.82 12.00 11.89
CA GLN A 311 15.51 12.28 12.48
C GLN A 311 15.04 13.66 12.02
N GLY A 312 13.80 13.72 11.53
CA GLY A 312 13.11 14.92 11.10
C GLY A 312 12.13 15.42 12.15
N SER A 313 12.10 16.74 12.33
CA SER A 313 11.09 17.43 13.15
C SER A 313 10.44 18.56 12.36
N TYR A 314 9.17 18.85 12.64
CA TYR A 314 8.45 19.93 11.98
C TYR A 314 8.90 21.30 12.50
N GLN A 315 9.17 22.20 11.56
CA GLN A 315 9.29 23.64 11.76
C GLN A 315 8.33 24.30 10.76
N GLY A 316 7.08 24.50 11.20
CA GLY A 316 5.98 24.87 10.30
C GLY A 316 5.75 23.81 9.21
N LYS A 317 5.89 24.21 7.94
CA LYS A 317 5.76 23.32 6.76
C LYS A 317 7.09 22.67 6.36
N THR A 318 8.16 22.89 7.12
CA THR A 318 9.47 22.31 6.86
C THR A 318 9.72 21.13 7.78
N LEU A 319 10.11 19.98 7.23
CA LEU A 319 10.61 18.83 7.95
C LEU A 319 12.14 18.91 7.96
N LYS A 320 12.71 19.36 9.07
CA LYS A 320 14.15 19.55 9.23
C LYS A 320 14.79 18.28 9.77
N PHE A 321 15.62 17.65 8.95
CA PHE A 321 16.35 16.43 9.30
C PHE A 321 17.72 16.76 9.90
N ALA A 322 18.05 16.07 10.98
CA ALA A 322 19.36 16.09 11.60
C ALA A 322 19.89 14.66 11.73
N LEU A 323 21.18 14.45 11.46
CA LEU A 323 21.84 13.16 11.61
C LEU A 323 21.79 12.75 13.10
N LYS A 324 21.40 11.50 13.37
CA LYS A 324 21.32 10.95 14.74
C LYS A 324 22.21 9.75 14.95
N LEU A 325 22.31 8.87 13.95
CA LEU A 325 23.06 7.62 14.06
C LEU A 325 23.83 7.33 12.78
N ILE A 326 25.06 6.86 12.94
CA ILE A 326 25.84 6.18 11.92
C ILE A 326 26.01 4.72 12.37
N ILE A 327 25.50 3.78 11.58
CA ILE A 327 25.76 2.35 11.74
C ILE A 327 26.88 1.99 10.76
N LYS A 328 28.08 1.73 11.29
CA LYS A 328 29.20 1.22 10.50
C LYS A 328 28.98 -0.25 10.17
N ASN A 329 29.46 -0.69 9.01
CA ASN A 329 29.35 -2.07 8.53
C ASN A 329 27.91 -2.58 8.52
N GLN A 330 26.99 -1.78 7.97
CA GLN A 330 25.58 -2.13 7.90
C GLN A 330 25.40 -3.47 7.19
N MET A 331 24.68 -4.37 7.87
CA MET A 331 24.46 -5.75 7.45
C MET A 331 23.64 -5.85 6.15
N THR A 332 22.57 -5.07 6.01
CA THR A 332 21.74 -5.10 4.80
C THR A 332 22.53 -4.61 3.59
N ASP A 333 22.27 -5.20 2.45
CA ASP A 333 22.96 -4.98 1.18
C ASP A 333 22.51 -3.71 0.45
N GLN A 334 21.21 -3.42 0.48
CA GLN A 334 20.56 -2.30 -0.19
C GLN A 334 19.73 -1.44 0.77
N ASN A 335 19.29 -0.27 0.29
CA ASN A 335 18.41 0.65 1.03
C ASN A 335 16.94 0.49 0.64
N GLN A 336 16.40 -0.71 0.74
CA GLN A 336 15.08 -0.97 0.19
C GLN A 336 13.94 -0.34 0.99
N GLY A 337 14.16 -0.06 2.27
CA GLY A 337 13.13 0.56 3.08
C GLY A 337 13.58 0.96 4.46
N LEU A 338 12.82 1.87 5.05
CA LEU A 338 12.88 2.19 6.47
C LEU A 338 11.47 2.23 7.00
N SER A 339 11.18 1.44 8.03
CA SER A 339 9.85 1.37 8.61
C SER A 339 9.85 1.37 10.12
N TYR A 340 8.80 1.95 10.69
CA TYR A 340 8.56 1.96 12.11
C TYR A 340 7.46 0.96 12.48
N ASN A 341 7.76 0.05 13.41
CA ASN A 341 6.76 -0.83 14.00
C ASN A 341 6.27 -0.23 15.32
N ALA A 342 5.01 0.20 15.36
CA ALA A 342 4.42 0.79 16.56
C ALA A 342 4.24 -0.22 17.70
N HIS A 343 4.18 -1.52 17.40
CA HIS A 343 3.97 -2.58 18.40
C HIS A 343 5.16 -2.71 19.37
N ASN A 344 6.38 -2.64 18.85
CA ASN A 344 7.62 -2.76 19.64
C ASN A 344 8.50 -1.51 19.66
N GLN A 345 8.07 -0.44 18.96
CA GLN A 345 8.74 0.86 18.90
C GLN A 345 10.15 0.79 18.30
N ARG A 346 10.33 -0.06 17.28
CA ARG A 346 11.60 -0.24 16.57
C ARG A 346 11.55 0.33 15.15
N LEU A 347 12.68 0.85 14.68
CA LEU A 347 12.92 1.07 13.24
C LEU A 347 13.47 -0.21 12.62
N TYR A 348 13.09 -0.48 11.38
CA TYR A 348 13.56 -1.60 10.55
C TYR A 348 14.13 -1.04 9.26
N LEU A 349 15.40 -1.34 9.03
CA LEU A 349 16.17 -1.03 7.83
C LEU A 349 16.14 -2.28 6.96
N LEU A 350 15.51 -2.20 5.79
CA LEU A 350 15.30 -3.31 4.88
C LEU A 350 16.36 -3.31 3.76
N GLY A 351 16.91 -4.48 3.46
CA GLY A 351 17.62 -4.80 2.20
C GLY A 351 16.94 -5.98 1.50
N ASP A 352 17.56 -6.54 0.47
CA ASP A 352 16.95 -7.61 -0.35
C ASP A 352 16.92 -8.97 0.33
N ALA A 353 17.85 -9.20 1.26
CA ALA A 353 18.02 -10.49 1.94
C ALA A 353 17.78 -10.42 3.44
N GLY A 354 17.11 -9.37 3.94
CA GLY A 354 16.71 -9.26 5.34
C GLY A 354 16.70 -7.83 5.87
N TRP A 355 16.85 -7.68 7.18
CA TRP A 355 16.70 -6.40 7.85
C TRP A 355 17.54 -6.27 9.11
N THR A 356 17.87 -5.03 9.45
CA THR A 356 18.38 -4.64 10.77
C THR A 356 17.33 -3.80 11.48
N SER A 357 17.04 -4.06 12.75
CA SER A 357 16.14 -3.23 13.55
C SER A 357 16.80 -2.65 14.79
N LEU A 358 16.31 -1.51 15.25
CA LEU A 358 16.82 -0.83 16.45
C LEU A 358 15.69 -0.14 17.25
N PRO A 359 15.80 -0.07 18.59
CA PRO A 359 14.81 0.60 19.42
C PRO A 359 14.92 2.12 19.33
N ILE A 360 13.80 2.79 19.03
CA ILE A 360 13.74 4.26 18.93
C ILE A 360 14.07 4.92 20.27
N LYS A 361 13.67 4.32 21.40
CA LYS A 361 13.92 4.87 22.73
C LYS A 361 15.42 5.03 22.99
N ALA A 362 16.21 3.97 22.76
CA ALA A 362 17.67 4.03 22.97
C ALA A 362 18.34 4.99 22.00
N LEU A 363 17.87 5.08 20.75
CA LEU A 363 18.34 6.08 19.78
C LEU A 363 18.11 7.51 20.29
N LYS A 364 16.90 7.83 20.76
CA LYS A 364 16.56 9.16 21.28
C LYS A 364 17.33 9.52 22.55
N GLN A 365 17.55 8.53 23.43
CA GLN A 365 18.29 8.69 24.68
C GLN A 365 19.81 8.65 24.48
N LYS A 366 20.29 8.36 23.26
CA LYS A 366 21.71 8.19 22.92
C LYS A 366 22.39 7.06 23.71
N THR A 367 21.64 6.04 24.08
CA THR A 367 22.13 4.85 24.80
C THR A 367 22.20 3.62 23.91
N LEU A 368 21.90 3.75 22.62
CA LEU A 368 21.90 2.65 21.66
C LEU A 368 23.32 2.09 21.48
N THR A 369 23.44 0.77 21.61
CA THR A 369 24.68 0.01 21.42
C THR A 369 24.55 -0.98 20.26
N ALA A 370 25.65 -1.64 19.91
CA ALA A 370 25.62 -2.72 18.93
C ALA A 370 24.72 -3.90 19.35
N ALA A 371 24.60 -4.18 20.66
CA ALA A 371 23.77 -5.26 21.19
C ALA A 371 22.26 -4.99 21.03
N ASP A 372 21.87 -3.72 20.88
CA ASP A 372 20.48 -3.33 20.64
C ASP A 372 20.04 -3.54 19.18
N LEU A 373 21.00 -3.75 18.27
CA LEU A 373 20.72 -4.06 16.88
C LEU A 373 20.25 -5.50 16.76
N GLN A 374 19.05 -5.67 16.21
CA GLN A 374 18.58 -6.99 15.82
C GLN A 374 18.78 -7.16 14.33
N ASN A 375 19.42 -8.26 13.98
CA ASN A 375 19.98 -8.50 12.67
C ASN A 375 19.36 -9.80 12.16
N VAL A 376 18.64 -9.72 11.04
CA VAL A 376 17.88 -10.85 10.49
C VAL A 376 18.20 -11.03 9.03
N THR A 377 18.65 -12.23 8.69
CA THR A 377 18.84 -12.69 7.31
C THR A 377 17.69 -13.58 6.87
N ILE A 378 17.38 -13.54 5.57
CA ILE A 378 16.36 -14.35 4.89
C ILE A 378 17.03 -14.95 3.66
N LYS A 379 17.04 -16.28 3.57
CA LYS A 379 17.50 -16.96 2.34
C LYS A 379 16.40 -16.83 1.30
N THR A 380 16.63 -16.01 0.28
CA THR A 380 15.61 -15.64 -0.70
C THR A 380 16.21 -15.45 -2.08
N THR A 381 15.39 -15.65 -3.10
CA THR A 381 15.65 -15.22 -4.49
C THR A 381 14.71 -14.09 -4.90
N LYS A 382 14.03 -13.46 -3.94
CA LYS A 382 13.13 -12.33 -4.17
C LYS A 382 13.86 -11.04 -3.85
N GLU A 383 13.62 -10.03 -4.66
CA GLU A 383 13.98 -8.65 -4.36
C GLU A 383 12.90 -8.05 -3.45
N PHE A 384 13.32 -7.41 -2.37
CA PHE A 384 12.41 -6.80 -1.42
C PHE A 384 12.34 -5.31 -1.68
N GLU A 385 11.14 -4.77 -1.70
CA GLU A 385 10.95 -3.35 -2.02
C GLU A 385 10.45 -2.56 -0.82
N ASN A 386 9.76 -3.22 0.10
CA ASN A 386 9.15 -2.52 1.22
C ASN A 386 8.75 -3.48 2.33
N LEU A 387 8.93 -3.05 3.58
CA LEU A 387 8.39 -3.70 4.76
C LEU A 387 7.49 -2.70 5.48
N THR A 388 6.26 -3.05 5.81
CA THR A 388 5.35 -2.20 6.61
C THR A 388 4.62 -3.03 7.65
N PHE A 389 3.93 -2.39 8.60
CA PHE A 389 3.36 -3.07 9.76
C PHE A 389 1.87 -2.79 9.91
N ASP A 390 1.12 -3.81 10.31
CA ASP A 390 -0.21 -3.58 10.90
C ASP A 390 -0.11 -3.16 12.38
N SER A 391 -1.24 -2.80 12.97
CA SER A 391 -1.29 -2.37 14.39
C SER A 391 -0.90 -3.46 15.38
N GLN A 392 -0.89 -4.72 14.97
CA GLN A 392 -0.49 -5.86 15.80
C GLN A 392 1.00 -6.20 15.62
N GLY A 393 1.72 -5.45 14.79
CA GLY A 393 3.16 -5.65 14.58
C GLY A 393 3.50 -6.74 13.57
N TYR A 394 2.52 -7.29 12.84
CA TYR A 394 2.84 -8.19 11.72
C TYR A 394 3.48 -7.39 10.59
N GLY A 395 4.65 -7.84 10.16
CA GLY A 395 5.33 -7.34 8.97
C GLY A 395 4.64 -7.78 7.68
N TYR A 396 4.52 -6.86 6.74
CA TYR A 396 4.04 -7.01 5.38
C TYR A 396 5.16 -6.60 4.43
N LEU A 397 5.69 -7.57 3.68
CA LEU A 397 6.83 -7.44 2.79
C LEU A 397 6.36 -7.45 1.33
N THR A 398 6.72 -6.44 0.56
CA THR A 398 6.46 -6.37 -0.89
C THR A 398 7.68 -6.82 -1.66
N THR A 399 7.48 -7.57 -2.74
CA THR A 399 8.57 -8.07 -3.61
C THR A 399 8.42 -7.55 -5.04
N LEU A 400 9.53 -7.36 -5.75
CA LEU A 400 9.54 -6.85 -7.13
C LEU A 400 9.30 -7.95 -8.18
N TYR A 401 10.29 -8.82 -8.40
CA TYR A 401 10.21 -9.90 -9.37
C TYR A 401 9.29 -11.01 -8.86
N SER A 402 8.15 -11.22 -9.55
CA SER A 402 6.94 -11.91 -9.05
C SER A 402 6.23 -11.13 -7.92
N PRO A 403 5.54 -10.03 -8.26
CA PRO A 403 4.96 -9.13 -7.28
C PRO A 403 4.00 -9.83 -6.32
N GLU A 404 4.34 -9.82 -5.04
CA GLU A 404 3.45 -10.32 -4.01
C GLU A 404 3.60 -9.53 -2.71
N LEU A 405 2.54 -9.54 -1.93
CA LEU A 405 2.56 -9.09 -0.56
C LEU A 405 2.70 -10.33 0.33
N MET A 406 3.82 -10.47 1.02
CA MET A 406 4.04 -11.50 2.02
C MET A 406 3.70 -10.96 3.40
N LYS A 407 3.07 -11.76 4.25
CA LYS A 407 2.78 -11.42 5.65
C LYS A 407 3.50 -12.38 6.57
N THR A 408 4.10 -11.84 7.62
CA THR A 408 4.65 -12.63 8.74
C THR A 408 3.56 -13.43 9.45
N THR A 409 3.92 -14.60 9.98
CA THR A 409 3.03 -15.51 10.73
C THR A 409 2.89 -15.14 12.19
N ARG A 410 3.78 -14.27 12.69
CA ARG A 410 3.76 -13.66 14.02
C ARG A 410 4.29 -12.22 13.93
N PRO A 411 3.96 -11.34 14.90
CA PRO A 411 4.55 -10.01 14.96
C PRO A 411 6.08 -10.06 14.93
N LEU A 412 6.71 -9.10 14.24
CA LEU A 412 8.18 -9.02 14.24
C LEU A 412 8.69 -8.49 15.60
N PRO A 413 9.83 -9.02 16.07
CA PRO A 413 10.42 -8.69 17.37
C PRO A 413 11.02 -7.30 17.42
#